data_AF-A0A428UUD3-F1
#
_entry.id   AF-A0A428UUD3-F1
#
_cell.length_a   1.000
_cell.length_b   1.000
_cell.length_c   1.000
_cell.angle_alpha   90.00
_cell.angle_beta   90.00
_cell.angle_gamma   90.00
#
_symmetry.space_group_name_H-M   'P 1'
#
loop_
_entity.id
_entity.type
_entity.pdbx_description
1 polymer ?
#
loop_
_entity_poly.entity_id
_entity_poly.type
_entity_poly.pdbx_seq_one_letter_code
_entity_poly.pdbx_strand_id
1 'polypeptide(L)'
;MIQLPTQVSRSPEGIYSDHFALFMKHCEFTKGFGDVSSDLVSLIYTCPPLQQATLAIGALEASRGGCRSTSSGPASPQHLAFKYYNGSIQALREQLQSPDALQSEGVLWCTFLLGLFELMSETSGERWIKHMLYGTCRIFQSKDPGNLEPLSERLFEAFSLLEASRAIIYGESTFLFQDSWMNLRISTWSKR
;
A
#
# COMPACT_ATOMS: atom_id res chain seq x y z
N MET A 1 -22.09 -43.26 12.88
CA MET A 1 -22.19 -41.83 13.27
C MET A 1 -21.05 -41.14 12.55
N ILE A 2 -21.34 -40.42 11.45
CA ILE A 2 -20.32 -39.79 10.60
C ILE A 2 -20.05 -38.40 11.18
N GLN A 3 -18.85 -38.19 11.71
CA GLN A 3 -18.39 -36.88 12.17
C GLN A 3 -18.09 -36.02 10.93
N LEU A 4 -18.92 -35.01 10.67
CA LEU A 4 -18.60 -34.00 9.67
C LEU A 4 -17.36 -33.21 10.15
N PRO A 5 -16.42 -32.85 9.25
CA PRO A 5 -15.27 -32.04 9.63
C PRO A 5 -15.75 -30.68 10.13
N THR A 6 -15.23 -30.25 11.28
CA THR A 6 -15.39 -28.90 11.80
C THR A 6 -14.86 -27.92 10.75
N GLN A 7 -15.76 -27.15 10.12
CA GLN A 7 -15.39 -26.01 9.29
C GLN A 7 -14.57 -25.05 10.15
N VAL A 8 -13.26 -24.98 9.93
CA VAL A 8 -12.42 -23.95 10.54
C VAL A 8 -12.87 -22.63 9.93
N SER A 9 -13.71 -21.89 10.67
CA SER A 9 -14.09 -20.54 10.28
C SER A 9 -12.82 -19.71 10.14
N ARG A 10 -12.51 -19.25 8.92
CA ARG A 10 -11.36 -18.37 8.68
C ARG A 10 -11.49 -17.12 9.56
N SER A 11 -10.40 -16.69 10.16
CA SER A 11 -10.39 -15.43 10.91
C SER A 11 -10.72 -14.26 9.95
N PRO A 12 -11.38 -13.18 10.44
CA PRO A 12 -11.65 -11.99 9.63
C PRO A 12 -10.39 -11.43 8.96
N GLU A 13 -9.25 -11.48 9.67
CA GLU A 13 -7.96 -11.03 9.16
C GLU A 13 -7.49 -11.85 7.95
N GLY A 14 -7.62 -13.18 7.99
CA GLY A 14 -7.27 -14.04 6.85
C GLY A 14 -8.11 -13.74 5.60
N ILE A 15 -9.40 -13.44 5.79
CA ILE A 15 -10.29 -13.03 4.69
C ILE A 15 -9.82 -11.70 4.08
N TYR A 16 -9.45 -10.72 4.90
CA TYR A 16 -8.99 -9.43 4.39
C TYR A 16 -7.59 -9.50 3.76
N SER A 17 -6.71 -10.38 4.23
CA SER A 17 -5.45 -10.67 3.53
C SER A 17 -5.67 -11.24 2.14
N ASP A 18 -6.63 -12.15 1.96
CA ASP A 18 -6.99 -12.70 0.64
C ASP A 18 -7.52 -11.60 -0.29
N HIS A 19 -8.40 -10.73 0.22
CA HIS A 19 -8.92 -9.57 -0.54
C HIS A 19 -7.84 -8.55 -0.88
N PHE A 20 -6.86 -8.33 0.01
CA PHE A 20 -5.71 -7.47 -0.29
C PHE A 20 -4.85 -8.07 -1.42
N ALA A 21 -4.56 -9.37 -1.39
CA ALA A 21 -3.81 -10.02 -2.46
C ALA A 21 -4.55 -9.93 -3.80
N LEU A 22 -5.88 -10.06 -3.79
CA LEU A 22 -6.72 -9.84 -4.98
C LEU A 22 -6.63 -8.39 -5.48
N PHE A 23 -6.74 -7.41 -4.58
CA PHE A 23 -6.59 -6.00 -4.92
C PHE A 23 -5.23 -5.73 -5.59
N MET A 24 -4.13 -6.21 -5.00
CA MET A 24 -2.79 -6.03 -5.55
C MET A 24 -2.65 -6.66 -6.93
N LYS A 25 -3.24 -7.84 -7.17
CA LYS A 25 -3.28 -8.48 -8.50
C LYS A 25 -3.98 -7.63 -9.56
N HIS A 26 -4.96 -6.82 -9.17
CA HIS A 26 -5.64 -5.89 -10.07
C HIS A 26 -4.88 -4.56 -10.25
N CYS A 27 -3.84 -4.29 -9.47
CA CYS A 27 -2.99 -3.11 -9.66
C CYS A 27 -2.02 -3.32 -10.83
N GLU A 28 -2.37 -2.77 -12.00
CA GLU A 28 -1.55 -2.85 -13.23
C GLU A 28 -0.57 -1.67 -13.38
N PHE A 29 0.07 -1.23 -12.29
CA PHE A 29 1.01 -0.10 -12.37
C PHE A 29 2.24 -0.42 -13.22
N THR A 30 2.83 -1.61 -13.03
CA THR A 30 3.96 -2.12 -13.81
C THR A 30 3.83 -3.62 -14.02
N LYS A 31 4.57 -4.16 -15.00
CA LYS A 31 4.64 -5.60 -15.24
C LYS A 31 5.17 -6.31 -13.99
N GLY A 32 4.42 -7.29 -13.48
CA GLY A 32 4.79 -8.04 -12.28
C GLY A 32 4.46 -7.35 -10.96
N PHE A 33 3.82 -6.16 -10.97
CA PHE A 33 3.40 -5.50 -9.73
C PHE A 33 2.38 -6.32 -8.94
N GLY A 34 1.48 -7.03 -9.64
CA GLY A 34 0.47 -7.89 -9.02
C GLY A 34 1.04 -9.03 -8.18
N ASP A 35 2.28 -9.44 -8.45
CA ASP A 35 2.97 -10.50 -7.70
C ASP A 35 3.70 -9.97 -6.46
N VAL A 36 3.78 -8.65 -6.26
CA VAL A 36 4.50 -8.05 -5.12
C VAL A 36 3.86 -8.41 -3.77
N SER A 37 2.58 -8.77 -3.75
CA SER A 37 1.90 -9.19 -2.51
C SER A 37 2.55 -10.39 -1.82
N SER A 38 3.15 -11.34 -2.56
CA SER A 38 3.88 -12.47 -1.96
C SER A 38 5.19 -12.01 -1.32
N ASP A 39 5.86 -11.05 -1.94
CA ASP A 39 7.18 -10.57 -1.50
C ASP A 39 7.05 -9.62 -0.30
N LEU A 40 5.86 -9.00 -0.13
CA LEU A 40 5.53 -8.18 1.03
C LEU A 40 5.23 -8.97 2.30
N VAL A 41 4.99 -10.28 2.24
CA VAL A 41 4.52 -11.07 3.40
C VAL A 41 5.44 -10.91 4.62
N SER A 42 6.76 -11.00 4.41
CA SER A 42 7.72 -10.83 5.51
C SER A 42 7.67 -9.43 6.10
N LEU A 43 7.49 -8.41 5.26
CA LEU A 43 7.45 -7.02 5.70
C LEU A 43 6.14 -6.69 6.42
N ILE A 44 5.02 -7.24 5.94
CA ILE A 44 3.70 -7.14 6.58
C ILE A 44 3.75 -7.76 7.98
N TYR A 45 4.45 -8.88 8.15
CA TYR A 45 4.56 -9.53 9.46
C TYR A 45 5.40 -8.74 10.47
N THR A 46 6.44 -8.03 10.01
CA THR A 46 7.39 -7.32 10.88
C THR A 46 7.09 -5.84 11.06
N CYS A 47 6.19 -5.26 10.26
CA CYS A 47 5.81 -3.85 10.31
C CYS A 47 4.33 -3.69 10.66
N PRO A 48 3.99 -3.42 11.95
CA PRO A 48 2.61 -3.28 12.40
C PRO A 48 1.75 -2.25 11.64
N PRO A 49 2.21 -1.01 11.33
CA PRO A 49 1.38 -0.08 10.58
C PRO A 49 1.10 -0.58 9.15
N LEU A 50 2.06 -1.25 8.51
CA LEU A 50 1.86 -1.87 7.20
C LEU A 50 0.84 -3.01 7.26
N GLN A 51 0.89 -3.84 8.30
CA GLN A 51 -0.10 -4.89 8.52
C GLN A 51 -1.52 -4.31 8.58
N GLN A 52 -1.70 -3.22 9.33
CA GLN A 52 -3.00 -2.59 9.45
C GLN A 52 -3.43 -1.91 8.14
N ALA A 53 -2.52 -1.30 7.39
CA ALA A 53 -2.84 -0.75 6.07
C ALA A 53 -3.32 -1.84 5.09
N THR A 54 -2.66 -3.01 5.14
CA THR A 54 -3.02 -4.20 4.35
C THR A 54 -4.43 -4.67 4.67
N LEU A 55 -4.77 -4.81 5.97
CA LEU A 55 -6.10 -5.19 6.42
C LEU A 55 -7.15 -4.14 6.06
N ALA A 56 -6.80 -2.85 6.11
CA ALA A 56 -7.69 -1.76 5.74
C ALA A 56 -8.12 -1.84 4.27
N ILE A 57 -7.15 -1.99 3.36
CA ILE A 57 -7.43 -2.16 1.92
C ILE A 57 -8.24 -3.42 1.67
N GLY A 58 -7.85 -4.56 2.28
CA GLY A 58 -8.56 -5.82 2.12
C GLY A 58 -10.02 -5.75 2.58
N ALA A 59 -10.29 -5.12 3.71
CA ALA A 59 -11.64 -4.90 4.22
C ALA A 59 -12.46 -3.93 3.34
N LEU A 60 -11.81 -2.90 2.78
CA LEU A 60 -12.46 -1.97 1.86
C LEU A 60 -12.82 -2.66 0.54
N GLU A 61 -11.92 -3.49 0.00
CA GLU A 61 -12.17 -4.27 -1.21
C GLU A 61 -13.30 -5.29 -1.00
N ALA A 62 -13.29 -5.99 0.14
CA ALA A 62 -14.38 -6.89 0.54
C ALA A 62 -15.75 -6.17 0.63
N SER A 63 -15.76 -4.90 1.05
CA SER A 63 -16.98 -4.09 1.14
C SER A 63 -17.59 -3.75 -0.24
N ARG A 64 -16.76 -3.68 -1.29
CA ARG A 64 -17.17 -3.37 -2.66
C ARG A 64 -17.73 -4.58 -3.40
N GLY A 65 -17.28 -5.79 -3.06
CA GLY A 65 -17.71 -7.06 -3.66
C GLY A 65 -19.15 -7.51 -3.34
N GLY A 66 -20.00 -6.63 -2.80
CA GLY A 66 -21.43 -6.92 -2.62
C GLY A 66 -21.77 -7.71 -1.34
N CYS A 67 -20.87 -7.85 -0.38
CA CYS A 67 -21.18 -8.43 0.92
C CYS A 67 -22.01 -7.46 1.79
N ARG A 68 -23.25 -7.18 1.36
CA ARG A 68 -24.28 -6.54 2.17
C ARG A 68 -24.79 -7.57 3.16
N SER A 69 -24.03 -7.81 4.23
CA SER A 69 -24.53 -8.56 5.36
C SER A 69 -25.74 -7.80 5.94
N THR A 70 -26.94 -8.29 5.64
CA THR A 70 -28.22 -7.84 6.21
C THR A 70 -28.41 -8.29 7.66
N SER A 71 -27.36 -8.80 8.30
CA SER A 71 -27.43 -9.33 9.65
C SER A 71 -27.06 -8.27 10.68
N SER A 72 -27.88 -8.17 11.72
CA SER A 72 -27.59 -7.58 13.04
C SER A 72 -26.44 -8.33 13.75
N GLY A 73 -25.26 -8.36 13.12
CA GLY A 73 -24.04 -9.06 13.51
C GLY A 73 -22.79 -8.16 13.39
N PRO A 74 -21.56 -8.71 13.49
CA PRO A 74 -20.31 -7.96 13.70
C PRO A 74 -20.08 -6.80 12.70
N ALA A 75 -19.27 -5.81 13.11
CA ALA A 75 -19.03 -4.56 12.37
C ALA A 75 -18.81 -4.78 10.86
N SER A 76 -19.44 -3.94 10.03
CA SER A 76 -19.37 -4.08 8.58
C SER A 76 -17.92 -4.02 8.07
N PRO A 77 -17.59 -4.71 6.94
CA PRO A 77 -16.24 -4.66 6.37
C PRO A 77 -15.75 -3.23 6.14
N GLN A 78 -16.63 -2.33 5.71
CA GLN A 78 -16.31 -0.92 5.56
C GLN A 78 -15.93 -0.25 6.90
N HIS A 79 -16.68 -0.50 7.98
CA HIS A 79 -16.34 0.03 9.30
C HIS A 79 -14.97 -0.49 9.77
N LEU A 80 -14.70 -1.79 9.58
CA LEU A 80 -13.41 -2.38 9.91
C LEU A 80 -12.27 -1.81 9.05
N ALA A 81 -12.52 -1.52 7.78
CA ALA A 81 -11.55 -0.88 6.89
C ALA A 81 -11.07 0.46 7.45
N PHE A 82 -11.99 1.35 7.85
CA PHE A 82 -11.65 2.63 8.48
C PHE A 82 -11.00 2.47 9.85
N LYS A 83 -11.41 1.45 10.64
CA LYS A 83 -10.77 1.14 11.93
C LYS A 83 -9.29 0.76 11.75
N TYR A 84 -8.99 -0.14 10.81
CA TYR A 84 -7.62 -0.55 10.51
C TYR A 84 -6.81 0.60 9.89
N TYR A 85 -7.40 1.40 9.00
CA TYR A 85 -6.74 2.60 8.47
C TYR A 85 -6.34 3.57 9.58
N ASN A 86 -7.26 3.89 10.51
CA ASN A 86 -6.96 4.80 11.60
C ASN A 86 -5.86 4.25 12.52
N GLY A 87 -5.91 2.95 12.83
CA GLY A 87 -4.84 2.32 13.62
C GLY A 87 -3.49 2.35 12.89
N SER A 88 -3.47 2.12 11.57
CA SER A 88 -2.27 2.19 10.75
C SER A 88 -1.65 3.59 10.78
N ILE A 89 -2.46 4.65 10.65
CA ILE A 89 -2.01 6.04 10.77
C ILE A 89 -1.42 6.33 12.15
N GLN A 90 -2.03 5.82 13.23
CA GLN A 90 -1.52 6.00 14.59
C GLN A 90 -0.16 5.31 14.78
N ALA A 91 -0.07 4.03 14.41
CA ALA A 91 1.16 3.25 14.50
C ALA A 91 2.27 3.80 13.59
N LEU A 92 1.92 4.33 12.41
CA LEU A 92 2.87 4.95 11.50
C LEU A 92 3.45 6.23 12.12
N ARG A 93 2.62 7.07 12.77
CA ARG A 93 3.09 8.27 13.47
C ARG A 93 4.07 7.96 14.59
N GLU A 94 3.82 6.88 15.33
CA GLU A 94 4.73 6.39 16.36
C GLU A 94 6.05 5.90 15.75
N GLN A 95 5.97 5.11 14.68
CA GLN A 95 7.17 4.61 13.99
C GLN A 95 8.02 5.73 13.38
N LEU A 96 7.38 6.80 12.89
CA LEU A 96 8.05 8.00 12.37
C LEU A 96 8.80 8.82 13.42
N GLN A 97 8.65 8.51 14.72
CA GLN A 97 9.48 9.12 15.77
C GLN A 97 10.91 8.55 15.80
N SER A 98 11.15 7.42 15.13
CA SER A 98 12.49 6.84 15.00
C SER A 98 13.34 7.63 14.01
N PRO A 99 14.62 7.91 14.29
CA PRO A 99 15.51 8.66 13.39
C PRO A 99 15.68 7.99 12.02
N ASP A 100 15.62 6.66 11.97
CA ASP A 100 15.83 5.87 10.75
C ASP A 100 14.50 5.47 10.08
N ALA A 101 13.36 6.01 10.53
CA ALA A 101 12.05 5.61 10.05
C ALA A 101 11.90 5.74 8.53
N LEU A 102 12.45 6.79 7.93
CA LEU A 102 12.36 7.02 6.49
C LEU A 102 13.22 6.05 5.66
N GLN A 103 14.16 5.34 6.29
CA GLN A 103 14.94 4.30 5.64
C GLN A 103 14.19 2.95 5.64
N SER A 104 13.13 2.78 6.40
CA SER A 104 12.38 1.52 6.47
C SER A 104 11.53 1.26 5.22
N GLU A 105 11.72 0.11 4.57
CA GLU A 105 10.80 -0.37 3.50
C GLU A 105 9.36 -0.45 4.00
N GLY A 106 9.16 -0.85 5.27
CA GLY A 106 7.82 -0.97 5.87
C GLY A 106 7.10 0.36 5.97
N VAL A 107 7.80 1.41 6.37
CA VAL A 107 7.27 2.79 6.42
C VAL A 107 6.94 3.28 5.01
N LEU A 108 7.82 3.02 4.05
CA LEU A 108 7.60 3.40 2.64
C LEU A 108 6.35 2.72 2.06
N TRP A 109 6.26 1.39 2.18
CA TRP A 109 5.10 0.63 1.70
C TRP A 109 3.82 0.99 2.43
N CYS A 110 3.88 1.18 3.75
CA CYS A 110 2.72 1.59 4.54
C CYS A 110 2.18 2.94 4.04
N THR A 111 3.07 3.91 3.85
CA THR A 111 2.70 5.25 3.36
C THR A 111 2.09 5.16 1.96
N PHE A 112 2.67 4.38 1.05
CA PHE A 112 2.07 4.18 -0.27
C PHE A 112 0.67 3.55 -0.21
N LEU A 113 0.49 2.46 0.56
CA LEU A 113 -0.79 1.77 0.69
C LEU A 113 -1.87 2.62 1.35
N LEU A 114 -1.52 3.45 2.34
CA LEU A 114 -2.45 4.41 2.94
C LEU A 114 -2.94 5.44 1.92
N GLY A 115 -2.06 5.89 1.02
CA GLY A 115 -2.46 6.69 -0.14
C GLY A 115 -3.49 5.96 -1.01
N LEU A 116 -3.23 4.71 -1.38
CA LEU A 116 -4.18 3.91 -2.19
C LEU A 116 -5.53 3.73 -1.47
N PHE A 117 -5.53 3.52 -0.16
CA PHE A 117 -6.75 3.46 0.64
C PHE A 117 -7.56 4.76 0.53
N GLU A 118 -6.90 5.91 0.63
CA GLU A 118 -7.54 7.23 0.50
C GLU A 118 -8.10 7.43 -0.92
N LEU A 119 -7.36 7.01 -1.96
CA LEU A 119 -7.84 7.03 -3.34
C LEU A 119 -9.09 6.16 -3.54
N MET A 120 -9.16 5.02 -2.87
CA MET A 120 -10.31 4.11 -2.93
C MET A 120 -11.53 4.63 -2.14
N SER A 121 -11.30 5.36 -1.05
CA SER A 121 -12.35 5.71 -0.08
C SER A 121 -12.92 7.12 -0.26
N GLU A 122 -12.21 8.02 -0.94
CA GLU A 122 -12.60 9.42 -1.12
C GLU A 122 -12.70 9.81 -2.60
N THR A 123 -13.75 10.55 -2.97
CA THR A 123 -14.04 10.91 -4.37
C THR A 123 -13.24 12.09 -4.91
N SER A 124 -12.70 12.96 -4.05
CA SER A 124 -11.96 14.17 -4.48
C SER A 124 -10.51 13.89 -4.88
N GLY A 125 -9.91 12.80 -4.35
CA GLY A 125 -8.49 12.48 -4.53
C GLY A 125 -7.51 13.38 -3.79
N GLU A 126 -7.97 14.40 -3.06
CA GLU A 126 -7.08 15.37 -2.40
C GLU A 126 -6.19 14.74 -1.32
N ARG A 127 -6.74 13.82 -0.52
CA ARG A 127 -5.94 13.13 0.50
C ARG A 127 -4.88 12.25 -0.13
N TRP A 128 -5.25 11.47 -1.16
CA TRP A 128 -4.30 10.69 -1.93
C TRP A 128 -3.16 11.55 -2.48
N ILE A 129 -3.46 12.72 -3.08
CA ILE A 129 -2.42 13.64 -3.58
C ILE A 129 -1.47 14.04 -2.45
N LYS A 130 -2.00 14.39 -1.27
CA LYS A 130 -1.17 14.76 -0.11
C LYS A 130 -0.31 13.57 0.35
N HIS A 131 -0.86 12.36 0.37
CA HIS A 131 -0.14 11.15 0.76
C HIS A 131 0.99 10.82 -0.22
N MET A 132 0.75 11.02 -1.52
CA MET A 132 1.75 10.83 -2.56
C MET A 132 2.84 11.90 -2.48
N LEU A 133 2.47 13.18 -2.46
CA LEU A 133 3.39 14.33 -2.48
C LEU A 133 4.20 14.51 -1.20
N TYR A 134 3.52 14.50 -0.06
CA TYR A 134 4.14 14.82 1.22
C TYR A 134 4.50 13.58 2.04
N GLY A 135 4.01 12.40 1.66
CA GLY A 135 4.38 11.11 2.25
C GLY A 135 5.39 10.36 1.38
N THR A 136 4.89 9.62 0.40
CA THR A 136 5.70 8.65 -0.36
C THR A 136 6.85 9.31 -1.12
N CYS A 137 6.62 10.43 -1.81
CA CYS A 137 7.66 11.24 -2.46
C CYS A 137 8.78 11.64 -1.48
N ARG A 138 8.42 12.12 -0.29
CA ARG A 138 9.39 12.58 0.71
C ARG A 138 10.25 11.45 1.26
N ILE A 139 9.65 10.27 1.44
CA ILE A 139 10.39 9.08 1.86
C ILE A 139 11.39 8.68 0.77
N PHE A 140 10.96 8.61 -0.50
CA PHE A 140 11.89 8.34 -1.60
C PHE A 140 13.02 9.36 -1.67
N GLN A 141 12.73 10.66 -1.59
CA GLN A 141 13.75 11.72 -1.60
C GLN A 141 14.76 11.65 -0.45
N SER A 142 14.43 10.95 0.64
CA SER A 142 15.33 10.73 1.77
C SER A 142 16.24 9.50 1.62
N LYS A 143 15.99 8.67 0.61
CA LYS A 143 16.76 7.46 0.30
C LYS A 143 17.82 7.76 -0.77
N ASP A 144 18.87 6.94 -0.78
CA ASP A 144 19.85 6.94 -1.86
C ASP A 144 19.32 6.13 -3.06
N PRO A 145 19.04 6.74 -4.22
CA PRO A 145 18.56 6.02 -5.40
C PRO A 145 19.57 5.01 -5.94
N GLY A 146 20.86 5.11 -5.60
CA GLY A 146 21.88 4.14 -5.99
C GLY A 146 21.92 2.87 -5.13
N ASN A 147 21.19 2.85 -4.01
CA ASN A 147 21.22 1.76 -3.03
C ASN A 147 19.83 1.52 -2.41
N LEU A 148 18.81 1.41 -3.27
CA LEU A 148 17.47 1.05 -2.83
C LEU A 148 17.38 -0.45 -2.52
N GLU A 149 16.63 -0.78 -1.48
CA GLU A 149 16.29 -2.17 -1.18
C GLU A 149 15.32 -2.74 -2.24
N PRO A 150 15.27 -4.08 -2.44
CA PRO A 150 14.52 -4.67 -3.55
C PRO A 150 13.02 -4.33 -3.59
N LEU A 151 12.34 -4.20 -2.45
CA LEU A 151 10.92 -3.83 -2.44
C LEU A 151 10.75 -2.31 -2.63
N SER A 152 11.68 -1.49 -2.12
CA SER A 152 11.77 -0.07 -2.44
C SER A 152 11.94 0.17 -3.94
N GLU A 153 12.81 -0.59 -4.62
CA GLU A 153 13.02 -0.51 -6.07
C GLU A 153 11.73 -0.84 -6.84
N ARG A 154 11.08 -1.96 -6.51
CA ARG A 154 9.82 -2.35 -7.16
C ARG A 154 8.72 -1.32 -6.96
N LEU A 155 8.61 -0.77 -5.74
CA LEU A 155 7.66 0.29 -5.48
C LEU A 155 8.01 1.55 -6.27
N PHE A 156 9.29 1.91 -6.36
CA PHE A 156 9.74 3.07 -7.12
C PHE A 156 9.33 2.97 -8.59
N GLU A 157 9.41 1.81 -9.21
CA GLU A 157 8.97 1.63 -10.59
C GLU A 157 7.48 1.98 -10.76
N ALA A 158 6.60 1.42 -9.94
CA ALA A 158 5.17 1.70 -9.97
C ALA A 158 4.84 3.15 -9.58
N PHE A 159 5.49 3.63 -8.53
CA PHE A 159 5.32 4.98 -8.01
C PHE A 159 5.74 6.04 -9.05
N SER A 160 6.82 5.80 -9.79
CA SER A 160 7.33 6.75 -10.79
C SER A 160 6.33 7.04 -11.90
N LEU A 161 5.49 6.05 -12.27
CA LEU A 161 4.40 6.25 -13.21
C LEU A 161 3.32 7.17 -12.63
N LEU A 162 2.87 6.89 -11.40
CA LEU A 162 1.85 7.68 -10.71
C LEU A 162 2.29 9.12 -10.47
N GLU A 163 3.53 9.31 -10.01
CA GLU A 163 4.10 10.63 -9.76
C GLU A 163 4.31 11.43 -11.05
N ALA A 164 4.73 10.78 -12.15
CA ALA A 164 4.79 11.43 -13.45
C ALA A 164 3.40 11.86 -13.94
N SER A 165 2.39 10.99 -13.84
CA SER A 165 1.00 11.35 -14.19
C SER A 165 0.49 12.52 -13.38
N ARG A 166 0.72 12.52 -12.06
CA ARG A 166 0.34 13.62 -11.17
C ARG A 166 1.04 14.92 -11.59
N ALA A 167 2.36 14.91 -11.79
CA ALA A 167 3.13 16.08 -12.23
C ALA A 167 2.60 16.67 -13.53
N ILE A 168 2.22 15.83 -14.50
CA ILE A 168 1.63 16.26 -15.78
C ILE A 168 0.23 16.87 -15.59
N ILE A 169 -0.65 16.19 -14.87
CA ILE A 169 -2.05 16.62 -14.68
C ILE A 169 -2.13 17.97 -13.95
N TYR A 170 -1.31 18.16 -12.92
CA TYR A 170 -1.34 19.36 -12.09
C TYR A 170 -0.31 20.42 -12.51
N GLY A 171 0.53 20.14 -13.50
CA GLY A 171 1.58 21.07 -13.94
C GLY A 171 2.63 21.36 -12.86
N GLU A 172 2.92 20.38 -12.01
CA GLU A 172 3.86 20.54 -10.88
C GLU A 172 5.22 19.88 -11.16
N SER A 173 6.27 20.38 -10.50
CA SER A 173 7.59 19.75 -10.55
C SER A 173 7.60 18.38 -9.87
N THR A 174 8.52 17.51 -10.28
CA THR A 174 8.76 16.22 -9.64
C THR A 174 10.24 15.92 -9.52
N PHE A 175 10.63 15.20 -8.46
CA PHE A 175 12.02 14.77 -8.23
C PHE A 175 12.50 13.72 -9.23
N LEU A 176 11.58 13.10 -9.99
CA LEU A 176 11.92 12.13 -11.03
C LEU A 176 12.85 12.72 -12.11
N PHE A 177 12.90 14.05 -12.25
CA PHE A 177 13.81 14.76 -13.16
C PHE A 177 15.15 15.15 -12.53
N GLN A 178 15.49 14.64 -11.34
CA GLN A 178 16.84 14.78 -10.81
C GLN A 178 17.74 13.68 -11.40
N ASP A 179 19.00 14.00 -11.70
CA ASP A 179 19.92 13.11 -12.43
C ASP A 179 20.04 11.72 -11.80
N SER A 180 20.13 11.65 -10.47
CA SER A 180 20.25 10.39 -9.73
C SER A 180 19.03 9.47 -9.93
N TRP A 181 17.83 10.02 -9.93
CA TRP A 181 16.58 9.28 -10.16
C TRP A 181 16.33 8.97 -11.63
N MET A 182 16.79 9.82 -12.55
CA MET A 182 16.78 9.52 -13.98
C MET A 182 17.69 8.34 -14.32
N ASN A 183 18.91 8.31 -13.77
CA ASN A 183 19.86 7.22 -13.99
C ASN A 183 19.33 5.88 -13.47
N LEU A 184 18.69 5.87 -12.29
CA LEU A 184 18.00 4.68 -11.77
C LEU A 184 16.96 4.16 -12.77
N ARG A 185 16.11 5.04 -13.30
CA ARG A 185 15.11 4.66 -14.33
C ARG A 185 15.79 4.13 -15.60
N ILE A 186 16.80 4.79 -16.15
CA ILE A 186 17.48 4.30 -17.37
C ILE A 186 18.08 2.89 -17.14
N SER A 187 18.64 2.65 -15.94
CA SER A 187 19.22 1.36 -15.59
C SER A 187 18.19 0.23 -15.47
N THR A 188 16.98 0.51 -14.94
CA THR A 188 15.92 -0.49 -14.82
C THR A 188 15.25 -0.79 -16.16
N TRP A 189 15.12 0.21 -17.03
CA TRP A 189 14.58 0.03 -18.39
C TRP A 189 15.52 -0.76 -19.30
N SER A 190 16.83 -0.64 -19.11
CA SER A 190 17.84 -1.41 -19.86
C SER A 190 17.89 -2.90 -19.48
N LYS A 191 17.24 -3.30 -18.37
CA LYS A 191 17.18 -4.69 -17.88
C LYS A 191 15.88 -5.42 -18.28
N ARG A 192 14.94 -4.74 -18.95
CA ARG A 192 13.67 -5.32 -19.44
C ARG A 192 13.78 -5.70 -20.92
#